data_AF-A0A536TS03-F1
#
_entry.id   AF-A0A536TS03-F1
#
_cell.length_a   1.000
_cell.length_b   1.000
_cell.length_c   1.000
_cell.angle_alpha   90.00
_cell.angle_beta   90.00
_cell.angle_gamma   90.00
#
_symmetry.space_group_name_H-M   'P 1'
#
loop_
_entity.id
_entity.type
_entity.pdbx_description
1 polymer ?
#
loop_
_entity_poly.entity_id
_entity_poly.type
_entity_poly.pdbx_seq_one_letter_code
_entity_poly.pdbx_strand_id
1 'polypeptide(L)'
;VLWALAPGVVAFALLIIWSVKSSATRIAVGVSALVLLLGFLTLDAKVWGVVLMGASVVIFFFLPWLDRSPVKSIRYKGPITKTAIALFVIAFFVLGYLGTEAVTGGRTLAAQVGTAVYFLFFFLMPWYSKMDTTRPEPQRVTWK
;
A
#
# COMPACT_ATOMS: atom_id res chain seq x y z
N VAL A 1 -5.22 9.09 -16.98
CA VAL A 1 -4.45 8.50 -15.87
C VAL A 1 -4.77 9.17 -14.54
N LEU A 2 -4.70 10.50 -14.43
CA LEU A 2 -5.01 11.23 -13.17
C LEU A 2 -6.44 11.05 -12.64
N TRP A 3 -7.44 11.02 -13.52
CA TRP A 3 -8.85 10.81 -13.13
C TRP A 3 -9.14 9.45 -12.49
N ALA A 4 -8.29 8.44 -12.71
CA ALA A 4 -8.42 7.12 -12.08
C ALA A 4 -7.74 7.05 -10.70
N LEU A 5 -6.76 7.92 -10.44
CA LEU A 5 -6.07 8.02 -9.15
C LEU A 5 -6.86 8.85 -8.13
N ALA A 6 -7.63 9.84 -8.58
CA ALA A 6 -8.49 10.66 -7.74
C ALA A 6 -9.49 9.85 -6.86
N PRO A 7 -10.25 8.86 -7.39
CA PRO A 7 -11.11 8.02 -6.54
C PRO A 7 -10.31 7.12 -5.58
N GLY A 8 -9.09 6.71 -5.94
CA GLY A 8 -8.19 5.99 -5.05
C GLY A 8 -7.74 6.83 -3.85
N VAL A 9 -7.41 8.11 -4.08
CA VAL A 9 -7.06 9.08 -3.02
C VAL A 9 -8.27 9.36 -2.12
N VAL A 10 -9.46 9.51 -2.70
CA VAL A 10 -10.70 9.73 -1.93
C VAL A 10 -11.07 8.50 -1.10
N ALA A 11 -11.01 7.30 -1.67
CA ALA A 11 -11.25 6.04 -0.95
C ALA A 11 -10.25 5.86 0.20
N PHE A 12 -8.98 6.23 -0.02
CA PHE A 12 -7.93 6.19 0.98
C PHE A 12 -8.16 7.18 2.13
N ALA A 13 -8.52 8.43 1.81
CA ALA A 13 -8.87 9.44 2.81
C ALA A 13 -10.06 8.98 3.66
N LEU A 14 -11.10 8.41 3.04
CA LEU A 14 -12.28 7.88 3.73
C LEU A 14 -11.94 6.68 4.63
N LEU A 15 -11.12 5.73 4.15
CA LEU A 15 -10.72 4.57 4.95
C LEU A 15 -9.90 4.97 6.19
N ILE A 16 -9.00 5.94 6.05
CA ILE A 16 -8.21 6.43 7.19
C ILE A 16 -9.07 7.24 8.16
N ILE A 17 -9.95 8.12 7.65
CA ILE A 17 -10.88 8.89 8.48
C ILE A 17 -11.76 7.94 9.30
N TRP A 18 -12.21 6.83 8.69
CA TRP A 18 -12.99 5.79 9.34
C TRP A 18 -12.18 4.98 10.37
N SER A 19 -10.90 4.71 10.12
CA SER A 19 -10.08 3.86 11.00
C SER A 19 -9.49 4.57 12.21
N VAL A 20 -9.26 5.89 12.15
CA VAL A 20 -8.55 6.60 13.21
C VAL A 20 -9.51 7.23 14.23
N LYS A 21 -9.25 7.02 15.53
CA LYS A 21 -10.06 7.57 16.66
C LYS A 21 -9.66 8.99 17.05
N SER A 22 -8.46 9.45 16.67
CA SER A 22 -7.92 10.79 16.96
C SER A 22 -8.32 11.82 15.90
N SER A 23 -8.97 12.91 16.31
CA SER A 23 -9.39 14.00 15.43
C SER A 23 -8.23 14.69 14.72
N ALA A 24 -7.06 14.78 15.34
CA ALA A 24 -5.87 15.40 14.74
C ALA A 24 -5.35 14.63 13.51
N THR A 25 -5.37 13.30 13.57
CA THR A 25 -4.96 12.46 12.44
C THR A 25 -5.98 12.49 11.30
N ARG A 26 -7.28 12.62 11.60
CA ARG A 26 -8.33 12.80 10.57
C ARG A 26 -8.16 14.10 9.79
N ILE A 27 -7.84 15.19 10.49
CA ILE A 27 -7.64 16.50 9.88
C ILE A 27 -6.36 16.51 9.04
N ALA A 28 -5.25 15.97 9.56
CA ALA A 28 -4.00 15.87 8.80
C ALA A 28 -4.16 15.06 7.50
N VAL A 29 -4.95 14.00 7.54
CA VAL A 29 -5.24 13.14 6.38
C VAL A 29 -6.20 13.83 5.39
N GLY A 30 -7.19 14.57 5.88
CA GLY A 30 -8.07 15.38 5.03
C GLY A 30 -7.30 16.48 4.29
N VAL A 31 -6.37 17.15 4.98
CA VAL A 31 -5.50 18.18 4.38
C VAL A 31 -4.54 17.58 3.36
N SER A 32 -3.90 16.45 3.65
CA SER A 32 -3.01 15.80 2.70
C SER A 32 -3.76 15.26 1.48
N ALA A 33 -4.97 14.72 1.65
CA ALA A 33 -5.82 14.32 0.54
C ALA A 33 -6.25 15.50 -0.34
N LEU A 34 -6.58 16.64 0.26
CA LEU A 34 -6.93 17.86 -0.46
C LEU A 34 -5.73 18.43 -1.26
N VAL A 35 -4.54 18.47 -0.65
CA VAL A 35 -3.30 18.90 -1.31
C VAL A 35 -2.94 17.97 -2.47
N LEU A 36 -3.08 16.66 -2.29
CA LEU A 36 -2.87 15.68 -3.35
C LEU A 36 -3.88 15.84 -4.50
N LEU A 37 -5.16 16.06 -4.19
CA LEU A 37 -6.21 16.33 -5.20
C LEU A 37 -5.93 17.61 -6.00
N LEU A 38 -5.48 18.69 -5.35
CA LEU A 38 -5.08 19.93 -6.02
C LEU A 38 -3.83 19.74 -6.88
N GLY A 39 -2.86 18.95 -6.41
CA GLY A 39 -1.68 18.56 -7.19
C GLY A 39 -2.04 17.74 -8.44
N PHE A 40 -3.05 16.88 -8.35
CA PHE A 40 -3.56 16.15 -9.51
C PHE A 40 -4.27 17.06 -10.53
N LEU A 41 -4.78 18.23 -10.15
CA LEU A 41 -5.41 19.14 -11.11
C LEU A 41 -4.41 20.09 -11.79
N THR A 42 -3.21 20.24 -11.24
CA THR A 42 -2.24 21.29 -11.63
C THR A 42 -0.95 20.74 -12.24
N LEU A 43 -0.58 19.49 -11.96
CA LEU A 43 0.69 18.89 -12.39
C LEU A 43 0.52 17.88 -13.52
N ASP A 44 1.51 17.83 -14.42
CA ASP A 44 1.56 16.91 -15.55
C ASP A 44 1.73 15.44 -15.08
N ALA A 45 1.19 14.49 -15.85
CA ALA A 45 1.22 13.07 -15.57
C ALA A 45 2.65 12.51 -15.46
N LYS A 46 3.62 13.12 -16.14
CA LYS A 46 5.03 12.74 -16.08
C LYS A 46 5.62 12.92 -14.68
N VAL A 47 5.26 14.01 -14.00
CA VAL A 47 5.73 14.30 -12.64
C VAL A 47 5.20 13.24 -11.67
N TRP A 48 3.93 12.91 -11.77
CA TRP A 48 3.30 11.87 -10.94
C TRP A 48 3.90 10.48 -11.15
N GLY A 49 4.33 10.15 -12.38
CA GLY A 49 5.07 8.91 -12.65
C GLY A 49 6.36 8.81 -11.83
N VAL A 50 7.16 9.89 -11.79
CA VAL A 50 8.40 9.94 -11.00
C VAL A 50 8.11 9.89 -9.51
N VAL A 51 7.08 10.60 -9.04
CA VAL A 51 6.66 10.57 -7.63
C VAL A 51 6.26 9.15 -7.20
N LEU A 52 5.48 8.43 -8.02
CA LEU A 52 5.08 7.05 -7.73
C LEU A 52 6.28 6.09 -7.72
N MET A 53 7.27 6.29 -8.61
CA MET A 53 8.51 5.52 -8.61
C MET A 53 9.34 5.77 -7.35
N GLY A 54 9.47 7.03 -6.91
CA GLY A 54 10.16 7.35 -5.65
C GLY A 54 9.41 6.79 -4.44
N ALA A 55 8.08 6.93 -4.43
CA ALA A 55 7.23 6.44 -3.35
C ALA A 55 7.29 4.91 -3.22
N SER A 56 7.36 4.16 -4.33
CA SER A 56 7.43 2.70 -4.29
C SER A 56 8.71 2.18 -3.64
N VAL A 57 9.82 2.91 -3.74
CA VAL A 57 11.07 2.57 -3.04
C VAL A 57 11.01 3.02 -1.58
N VAL A 58 10.53 4.24 -1.33
CA VAL A 58 10.52 4.83 0.02
C VAL A 58 9.52 4.14 0.96
N ILE A 59 8.44 3.55 0.44
CA ILE A 59 7.40 2.89 1.26
C ILE A 59 7.93 1.76 2.13
N PHE A 60 9.03 1.11 1.72
CA PHE A 60 9.68 0.06 2.52
C PHE A 60 10.26 0.60 3.84
N PHE A 61 10.70 1.86 3.88
CA PHE A 61 11.17 2.48 5.14
C PHE A 61 10.03 2.67 6.14
N PHE A 62 8.79 2.76 5.68
CA PHE A 62 7.62 2.89 6.54
C PHE A 62 7.09 1.53 7.05
N LEU A 63 7.68 0.40 6.64
CA LEU A 63 7.28 -0.94 7.11
C LEU A 63 7.22 -1.09 8.64
N PRO A 64 8.18 -0.57 9.44
CA PRO A 64 8.12 -0.69 10.90
C PRO A 64 6.88 -0.07 11.54
N TRP A 65 6.23 0.90 10.87
CA TRP A 65 5.00 1.55 11.34
C TRP A 65 3.73 0.95 10.72
N LEU A 66 3.86 0.38 9.52
CA LEU A 66 2.76 -0.23 8.76
C LEU A 66 2.42 -1.63 9.26
N ASP A 67 3.43 -2.44 9.59
CA ASP A 67 3.24 -3.76 10.18
C ASP A 67 3.00 -3.65 11.68
N ARG A 68 1.73 -3.80 12.09
CA ARG A 68 1.30 -3.73 13.50
C ARG A 68 1.10 -5.11 14.12
N SER A 69 1.64 -6.17 13.51
CA SER A 69 1.51 -7.52 14.06
C SER A 69 2.35 -7.68 15.33
N PRO A 70 1.83 -8.33 16.40
CA PRO A 70 2.58 -8.57 17.63
C PRO A 70 3.72 -9.59 17.44
N VAL A 71 3.70 -10.35 16.34
CA VAL A 71 4.61 -11.45 16.02
C VAL A 71 5.51 -11.05 14.86
N LYS A 72 6.82 -11.26 15.01
CA LYS A 72 7.82 -10.82 14.01
C LYS A 72 8.01 -11.83 12.90
N SER A 73 7.88 -13.11 13.20
CA SER A 73 8.14 -14.17 12.22
C SER A 73 6.88 -14.60 11.47
N ILE A 74 6.96 -14.59 10.13
CA ILE A 74 5.88 -15.02 9.22
C ILE A 74 5.38 -16.46 9.50
N ARG A 75 6.24 -17.31 10.07
CA ARG A 75 5.87 -18.69 10.43
C ARG A 75 4.68 -18.73 11.38
N TYR A 76 4.64 -17.79 12.33
CA TYR A 76 3.63 -17.70 13.38
C TYR A 76 2.50 -16.71 13.05
N LYS A 77 2.61 -15.96 11.95
CA LYS A 77 1.50 -15.16 11.40
C LYS A 77 0.42 -16.06 10.79
N GLY A 78 -0.80 -15.56 10.79
CA GLY A 78 -1.96 -16.28 10.28
C GLY A 78 -2.02 -16.32 8.75
N PRO A 79 -3.10 -16.90 8.20
CA PRO A 79 -3.22 -17.14 6.76
C PRO A 79 -3.39 -15.85 5.95
N ILE A 80 -3.96 -14.79 6.53
CA ILE A 80 -4.30 -13.56 5.80
C ILE A 80 -3.02 -12.79 5.40
N THR A 81 -2.06 -12.68 6.31
CA THR A 81 -0.78 -12.03 5.99
C THR A 81 0.01 -12.83 4.94
N LYS A 82 -0.09 -14.17 4.99
CA LYS A 82 0.60 -15.05 4.03
C LYS A 82 0.01 -14.94 2.63
N THR A 83 -1.32 -14.91 2.49
CA THR A 83 -1.95 -14.70 1.19
C THR A 83 -1.70 -13.32 0.63
N ALA A 84 -1.72 -12.28 1.47
CA ALA A 84 -1.39 -10.91 1.06
C ALA A 84 0.05 -10.81 0.50
N ILE A 85 1.02 -11.43 1.19
CA ILE A 85 2.42 -11.46 0.72
C ILE A 85 2.54 -12.25 -0.58
N ALA A 86 1.85 -13.39 -0.71
CA ALA A 86 1.87 -14.18 -1.94
C ALA A 86 1.32 -13.37 -3.14
N LEU A 87 0.20 -12.65 -2.95
CA LEU A 87 -0.36 -11.76 -3.98
C LEU A 87 0.59 -10.61 -4.33
N PHE A 88 1.27 -10.03 -3.34
CA PHE A 88 2.27 -8.98 -3.57
C PHE A 88 3.44 -9.49 -4.43
N VAL A 89 3.96 -10.67 -4.13
CA VAL A 89 5.05 -11.28 -4.90
C VAL A 89 4.63 -11.52 -6.35
N ILE A 90 3.42 -12.06 -6.57
CA ILE A 90 2.88 -12.25 -7.93
C ILE A 90 2.78 -10.91 -8.66
N ALA A 91 2.22 -9.89 -8.02
CA ALA A 91 2.10 -8.56 -8.60
C ALA A 91 3.48 -7.97 -8.96
N PHE A 92 4.47 -8.13 -8.08
CA PHE A 92 5.84 -7.65 -8.29
C PHE A 92 6.48 -8.28 -9.53
N PHE A 93 6.37 -9.60 -9.72
CA PHE A 93 6.89 -10.26 -10.91
C PHE A 93 6.15 -9.86 -12.19
N VAL A 94 4.82 -9.75 -12.13
CA VAL A 94 4.01 -9.33 -13.29
C VAL A 94 4.37 -7.91 -13.72
N LEU A 95 4.52 -6.98 -12.77
CA LEU A 95 4.97 -5.61 -13.02
C LEU A 95 6.40 -5.56 -13.57
N GLY A 96 7.31 -6.38 -13.02
CA GLY A 96 8.68 -6.49 -13.50
C GLY A 96 8.73 -6.93 -14.97
N TYR A 97 7.92 -7.94 -15.34
CA TYR A 97 7.81 -8.41 -16.73
C TYR A 97 7.15 -7.36 -17.65
N LEU A 98 6.06 -6.73 -17.20
CA LEU A 98 5.42 -5.65 -17.97
C LEU A 98 6.34 -4.45 -18.19
N GLY A 99 7.32 -4.24 -17.32
CA GLY A 99 8.35 -3.20 -17.47
C GLY A 99 9.35 -3.44 -18.60
N THR A 100 9.52 -4.68 -19.06
CA THR A 100 10.44 -5.02 -20.18
C THR A 100 9.75 -5.04 -21.54
N GLU A 101 8.42 -5.07 -21.56
CA GLU A 101 7.61 -5.20 -22.77
C GLU A 101 7.26 -3.84 -23.38
N ALA A 102 7.00 -3.83 -24.69
CA ALA A 102 6.53 -2.63 -25.39
C ALA A 102 5.13 -2.21 -24.91
N VAL A 103 4.92 -0.89 -24.81
CA VAL A 103 3.68 -0.28 -24.35
C VAL A 103 2.55 -0.57 -25.34
N THR A 104 1.59 -1.39 -24.93
CA THR A 104 0.35 -1.67 -25.67
C THR A 104 -0.85 -1.38 -24.77
N GLY A 105 -2.01 -1.05 -25.34
CA GLY A 105 -3.20 -0.65 -24.56
C GLY A 105 -3.59 -1.66 -23.46
N GLY A 106 -3.58 -2.96 -23.79
CA GLY A 106 -3.88 -4.02 -22.82
C GLY A 106 -2.83 -4.16 -21.71
N ARG A 107 -1.55 -4.05 -22.05
CA ARG A 107 -0.44 -4.09 -21.08
C ARG A 107 -0.41 -2.87 -20.18
N THR A 108 -0.77 -1.70 -20.71
CA THR A 108 -0.89 -0.47 -19.92
C THR A 108 -1.98 -0.60 -18.86
N LEU A 109 -3.14 -1.18 -19.19
CA LEU A 109 -4.18 -1.46 -18.20
C LEU A 109 -3.71 -2.47 -17.15
N ALA A 110 -3.04 -3.55 -17.57
CA ALA A 110 -2.47 -4.54 -16.64
C ALA A 110 -1.43 -3.91 -15.70
N ALA A 111 -0.56 -3.05 -16.20
CA ALA A 111 0.45 -2.34 -15.41
C ALA A 111 -0.20 -1.36 -14.42
N GLN A 112 -1.30 -0.69 -14.80
CA GLN A 112 -2.07 0.18 -13.91
C GLN A 112 -2.70 -0.61 -12.76
N VAL A 113 -3.35 -1.74 -13.06
CA VAL A 113 -3.93 -2.62 -12.04
C VAL A 113 -2.84 -3.19 -11.13
N GLY A 114 -1.72 -3.64 -11.70
CA GLY A 114 -0.57 -4.13 -10.93
C GLY A 114 -0.02 -3.07 -9.97
N THR A 115 0.13 -1.84 -10.45
CA THR A 115 0.59 -0.72 -9.61
C THR A 115 -0.39 -0.41 -8.49
N ALA A 116 -1.70 -0.45 -8.77
CA ALA A 116 -2.73 -0.28 -7.76
C ALA A 116 -2.66 -1.39 -6.69
N VAL A 117 -2.52 -2.66 -7.09
CA VAL A 117 -2.36 -3.80 -6.17
C VAL A 117 -1.10 -3.67 -5.32
N TYR A 118 0.01 -3.23 -5.93
CA TYR A 118 1.28 -3.01 -5.23
C TYR A 118 1.13 -2.02 -4.07
N PHE A 119 0.55 -0.84 -4.33
CA PHE A 119 0.33 0.16 -3.29
C PHE A 119 -0.75 -0.27 -2.30
N LEU A 120 -1.81 -0.93 -2.77
CA LEU A 120 -2.89 -1.43 -1.92
C LEU A 120 -2.38 -2.43 -0.88
N PHE A 121 -1.41 -3.28 -1.23
CA PHE A 121 -0.76 -4.20 -0.29
C PHE A 121 -0.18 -3.46 0.93
N PHE A 122 0.64 -2.43 0.70
CA PHE A 122 1.20 -1.62 1.79
C PHE A 122 0.11 -0.84 2.52
N PHE A 123 -0.84 -0.26 1.81
CA PHE A 123 -1.89 0.55 2.44
C PHE A 123 -2.86 -0.26 3.30
N LEU A 124 -3.22 -1.49 2.91
CA LEU A 124 -4.09 -2.36 3.73
C LEU A 124 -3.33 -3.06 4.86
N MET A 125 -1.99 -3.02 4.87
CA MET A 125 -1.13 -3.68 5.85
C MET A 125 -1.52 -3.41 7.32
N PRO A 126 -1.85 -2.18 7.76
CA PRO A 126 -2.24 -1.93 9.14
C PRO A 126 -3.56 -2.59 9.57
N TRP A 127 -4.46 -2.87 8.62
CA TRP A 127 -5.76 -3.49 8.91
C TRP A 127 -5.65 -5.00 8.93
N TYR A 128 -5.18 -5.63 7.85
CA TYR A 128 -5.14 -7.08 7.80
C TYR A 128 -4.13 -7.67 8.79
N SER A 129 -3.00 -7.00 9.05
CA SER A 129 -1.99 -7.48 10.01
C SER A 129 -2.48 -7.43 11.46
N LYS A 130 -3.48 -6.59 11.77
CA LYS A 130 -4.14 -6.51 13.09
C LYS A 130 -5.23 -7.57 13.25
N MET A 131 -5.93 -7.89 12.16
CA MET A 131 -7.02 -8.87 12.14
C MET A 131 -6.54 -10.33 12.11
N ASP A 132 -5.28 -10.56 11.74
CA ASP A 132 -4.74 -11.89 11.55
C ASP A 132 -4.47 -12.62 12.89
N THR A 133 -4.94 -13.85 13.00
CA THR A 133 -4.73 -14.68 14.20
C THR A 133 -3.26 -15.12 14.28
N THR A 134 -2.56 -14.67 15.31
CA THR A 134 -1.15 -14.99 15.53
C THR A 134 -1.00 -16.19 16.47
N ARG A 135 -0.05 -17.07 16.17
CA ARG A 135 0.37 -18.16 17.07
C ARG A 135 1.44 -17.64 18.02
N PRO A 136 1.50 -18.13 19.27
CA PRO A 136 2.55 -17.74 20.20
C PRO A 136 3.93 -18.18 19.68
N GLU A 137 4.89 -17.27 19.74
CA GLU A 137 6.29 -17.56 19.47
C GLU A 137 6.86 -18.46 20.59
N PRO A 138 7.85 -19.33 20.33
CA PRO A 138 8.39 -20.23 21.34
C PRO A 138 9.08 -19.47 22.47
N GLN A 139 8.94 -19.93 23.71
CA GLN A 139 9.42 -19.23 24.92
C GLN A 139 10.92 -18.91 24.92
N ARG A 140 11.73 -19.65 24.14
CA ARG A 140 13.18 -19.40 23.98
C ARG A 140 13.54 -18.10 23.25
N VAL A 141 12.60 -17.45 22.56
CA VAL A 141 12.83 -16.18 21.83
C VAL A 141 12.08 -14.98 22.41
N THR A 142 11.21 -15.20 23.41
CA THR A 142 10.51 -14.12 24.12
C THR A 142 11.37 -13.64 25.28
N TRP A 143 12.24 -12.67 25.03
CA TRP A 143 12.89 -11.90 26.11
C TRP A 143 11.83 -11.03 26.78
N LYS A 144 11.61 -11.23 28.08
CA LYS A 144 10.68 -10.42 28.89
C LYS A 144 11.29 -9.06 29.22
#